data_AF-A0A5E4WG01-F1
#
_entry.id   AF-A0A5E4WG01-F1
#
_cell.length_a   1.000
_cell.length_b   1.000
_cell.length_c   1.000
_cell.angle_alpha   90.00
_cell.angle_beta   90.00
_cell.angle_gamma   90.00
#
_symmetry.space_group_name_H-M   'P 1'
#
loop_
_entity.id
_entity.type
_entity.pdbx_description
1 polymer ?
#
loop_
_entity_poly.entity_id
_entity_poly.type
_entity_poly.pdbx_seq_one_letter_code
_entity_poly.pdbx_strand_id
1 'polypeptide(L)'
;MRIPIIFEHEGEDGFRQREAQTIDELTQRSGIVLATGGGAVLRAENREHIKSRGTVVYLRANPHDLWLRTRRDKNRPLLQTADPRARLEKLFQERDALYRECATFVIETGRPSVNALVNMVLMQLEVAGIVPNNTGMACDAPDEHEPAHEGERSHGDDPEGAHGDSGAVPADGHNDDLPQAGCDDVVQTTPVSPARDTFPR
;
A
#
# COMPACT_ATOMS: atom_id res chain seq x y z
N MET A 1 -3.33 -17.75 2.85
CA MET A 1 -4.16 -17.68 1.62
C MET A 1 -3.80 -16.41 0.86
N ARG A 2 -3.82 -16.38 -0.48
CA ARG A 2 -3.47 -15.17 -1.27
C ARG A 2 -4.73 -14.33 -1.52
N ILE A 3 -4.63 -13.00 -1.42
CA ILE A 3 -5.78 -12.08 -1.64
C ILE A 3 -6.48 -12.30 -2.99
N PRO A 4 -5.78 -12.45 -4.14
CA PRO A 4 -6.43 -12.73 -5.43
C PRO A 4 -7.35 -13.96 -5.40
N ILE A 5 -6.93 -15.05 -4.74
CA ILE A 5 -7.72 -16.29 -4.64
C ILE A 5 -9.06 -16.06 -3.89
N ILE A 6 -9.07 -15.18 -2.88
CA ILE A 6 -10.30 -14.84 -2.16
C ILE A 6 -11.24 -14.02 -3.08
N PHE A 7 -10.70 -13.06 -3.83
CA PHE A 7 -11.48 -12.30 -4.82
C PHE A 7 -12.03 -13.18 -5.95
N GLU A 8 -11.26 -14.18 -6.40
CA GLU A 8 -11.65 -15.13 -7.45
C GLU A 8 -12.80 -16.07 -7.02
N HIS A 9 -12.78 -16.56 -5.77
CA HIS A 9 -13.79 -17.52 -5.27
C HIS A 9 -14.99 -16.89 -4.55
N GLU A 10 -14.81 -15.75 -3.88
CA GLU A 10 -15.80 -15.16 -2.96
C GLU A 10 -16.21 -13.73 -3.35
N GLY A 11 -15.61 -13.18 -4.41
CA GLY A 11 -15.81 -11.79 -4.83
C GLY A 11 -15.25 -10.76 -3.84
N GLU A 12 -15.53 -9.48 -4.11
CA GLU A 12 -15.13 -8.42 -3.17
C GLU A 12 -15.92 -8.49 -1.85
N ASP A 13 -17.22 -8.80 -1.88
CA ASP A 13 -18.05 -8.82 -0.66
C ASP A 13 -17.61 -9.91 0.34
N GLY A 14 -17.24 -11.11 -0.14
CA GLY A 14 -16.69 -12.17 0.70
C GLY A 14 -15.34 -11.79 1.30
N PHE A 15 -14.44 -11.19 0.50
CA PHE A 15 -13.20 -10.61 1.01
C PHE A 15 -13.46 -9.55 2.09
N ARG A 16 -14.41 -8.63 1.87
CA ARG A 16 -14.78 -7.58 2.82
C ARG A 16 -15.38 -8.15 4.11
N GLN A 17 -16.10 -9.26 4.04
CA GLN A 17 -16.64 -9.94 5.22
C GLN A 17 -15.53 -10.51 6.10
N ARG A 18 -14.51 -11.13 5.48
CA ARG A 18 -13.32 -11.61 6.19
C ARG A 18 -12.48 -10.46 6.74
N GLU A 19 -12.29 -9.40 5.95
CA GLU A 19 -11.57 -8.18 6.38
C GLU A 19 -12.21 -7.58 7.63
N ALA A 20 -13.54 -7.49 7.69
CA ALA A 20 -14.27 -6.98 8.84
C ALA A 20 -14.11 -7.84 10.10
N GLN A 21 -14.25 -9.17 9.97
CA GLN A 21 -14.03 -10.09 11.09
C GLN A 21 -12.60 -10.00 11.64
N THR A 22 -11.60 -9.94 10.76
CA THR A 22 -10.19 -9.78 11.17
C THR A 22 -9.92 -8.41 11.81
N ILE A 23 -10.56 -7.33 11.35
CA ILE A 23 -10.45 -6.01 11.99
C ILE A 23 -11.10 -6.02 13.37
N ASP A 24 -12.28 -6.61 13.53
CA ASP A 24 -12.94 -6.74 14.84
C ASP A 24 -12.07 -7.51 15.85
N GLU A 25 -11.49 -8.64 15.46
CA GLU A 25 -10.60 -9.44 16.30
C GLU A 25 -9.31 -8.68 16.67
N LEU A 26 -8.61 -8.11 15.67
CA LEU A 26 -7.31 -7.49 15.91
C LEU A 26 -7.42 -6.17 16.68
N THR A 27 -8.50 -5.39 16.49
CA THR A 27 -8.71 -4.14 17.24
C THR A 27 -9.03 -4.33 18.72
N GLN A 28 -9.32 -5.56 19.18
CA GLN A 28 -9.48 -5.87 20.61
C GLN A 28 -8.13 -6.16 21.31
N ARG A 29 -7.03 -6.25 20.56
CA ARG A 29 -5.70 -6.55 21.10
C ARG A 29 -4.97 -5.28 21.52
N SER A 30 -4.40 -5.29 22.73
CA SER A 30 -3.52 -4.21 23.22
C SER A 30 -2.07 -4.40 22.78
N GLY A 31 -1.32 -3.29 22.69
CA GLY A 31 0.13 -3.31 22.47
C GLY A 31 0.57 -3.72 21.05
N ILE A 32 -0.29 -3.58 20.04
CA ILE A 32 0.02 -3.90 18.64
C ILE A 32 0.02 -2.66 17.75
N VAL A 33 0.73 -2.74 16.63
CA VAL A 33 0.60 -1.80 15.50
C VAL A 33 -0.11 -2.53 14.35
N LEU A 34 -1.27 -2.02 13.95
CA LEU A 34 -2.11 -2.62 12.91
C LEU A 34 -2.06 -1.81 11.61
N ALA A 35 -1.39 -2.36 10.59
CA ALA A 35 -1.47 -1.83 9.23
C ALA A 35 -2.73 -2.37 8.53
N THR A 36 -3.72 -1.51 8.31
CA THR A 36 -5.01 -1.90 7.70
C THR A 36 -4.94 -1.99 6.18
N GLY A 37 -5.84 -2.80 5.60
CA GLY A 37 -6.05 -2.82 4.16
C GLY A 37 -6.63 -1.50 3.65
N GLY A 38 -6.22 -1.04 2.47
CA GLY A 38 -6.67 0.25 1.91
C GLY A 38 -8.18 0.33 1.58
N GLY A 39 -8.95 -0.74 1.77
CA GLY A 39 -10.42 -0.72 1.69
C GLY A 39 -11.12 -0.91 3.04
N ALA A 40 -10.39 -1.07 4.14
CA ALA A 40 -10.93 -1.31 5.48
C ALA A 40 -11.99 -0.26 5.88
N VAL A 41 -11.74 1.02 5.56
CA VAL A 41 -12.63 2.14 5.90
C VAL A 41 -13.96 2.17 5.14
N LEU A 42 -14.15 1.33 4.12
CA LEU A 42 -15.40 1.33 3.33
C LEU A 42 -16.60 0.90 4.17
N ARG A 43 -16.43 -0.10 5.05
CA ARG A 43 -17.49 -0.54 5.96
C ARG A 43 -17.54 0.33 7.22
N ALA A 44 -18.75 0.72 7.63
CA ALA A 44 -18.95 1.55 8.81
C ALA A 44 -18.53 0.84 10.12
N GLU A 45 -18.80 -0.46 10.24
CA GLU A 45 -18.37 -1.29 11.38
C GLU A 45 -16.85 -1.23 11.61
N ASN A 46 -16.05 -1.30 10.53
CA ASN A 46 -14.60 -1.19 10.60
C ASN A 46 -14.16 0.21 11.06
N ARG A 47 -14.81 1.26 10.56
CA ARG A 47 -14.52 2.64 10.98
C ARG A 47 -14.77 2.84 12.47
N GLU A 48 -15.89 2.30 12.97
CA GLU A 48 -16.23 2.34 14.39
C GLU A 48 -15.23 1.56 15.26
N HIS A 49 -14.90 0.31 14.89
CA HIS A 49 -13.95 -0.51 15.63
C HIS A 49 -12.53 0.10 15.67
N ILE A 50 -12.05 0.60 14.53
CA ILE A 50 -10.72 1.22 14.42
C ILE A 50 -10.65 2.52 15.22
N LYS A 51 -11.73 3.32 15.24
CA LYS A 51 -11.78 4.63 15.93
C LYS A 51 -12.03 4.53 17.44
N SER A 52 -12.86 3.57 17.88
CA SER A 52 -13.24 3.42 19.30
C SER A 52 -12.23 2.62 20.13
N ARG A 53 -11.40 1.78 19.49
CA ARG A 53 -10.50 0.83 20.17
C ARG A 53 -9.01 1.13 19.98
N GLY A 54 -8.64 2.17 19.24
CA GLY A 54 -7.24 2.48 18.94
C GLY A 54 -6.98 3.92 18.53
N THR A 55 -5.71 4.26 18.39
CA THR A 55 -5.27 5.52 17.80
C THR A 55 -5.04 5.34 16.30
N VAL A 56 -5.60 6.22 15.49
CA VAL A 56 -5.61 6.08 14.03
C VAL A 56 -4.68 7.09 13.39
N VAL A 57 -3.63 6.60 12.72
CA VAL A 57 -2.70 7.43 11.95
C VAL A 57 -2.97 7.25 10.46
N TYR A 58 -3.47 8.30 9.80
CA TYR A 58 -3.63 8.32 8.35
C TYR A 58 -2.35 8.83 7.68
N LEU A 59 -1.63 7.89 7.05
CA LEU A 59 -0.48 8.16 6.19
C LEU A 59 -0.96 8.62 4.81
N ARG A 60 -1.15 9.94 4.66
CA ARG A 60 -1.63 10.55 3.43
C ARG A 60 -0.50 10.66 2.40
N ALA A 61 -0.80 10.32 1.15
CA ALA A 61 0.07 10.55 0.01
C ALA A 61 -0.78 11.07 -1.14
N ASN A 62 -0.22 11.93 -2.00
CA ASN A 62 -0.91 12.31 -3.21
C ASN A 62 -1.03 11.10 -4.17
N PRO A 63 -2.04 11.07 -5.08
CA PRO A 63 -2.23 9.95 -6.00
C PRO A 63 -1.04 9.65 -6.92
N HIS A 64 -0.23 10.66 -7.26
CA HIS A 64 0.94 10.49 -8.12
C HIS A 64 2.05 9.66 -7.43
N ASP A 65 2.35 9.97 -6.17
CA ASP A 65 3.35 9.24 -5.37
C ASP A 65 2.88 7.81 -5.07
N LEU A 66 1.57 7.63 -4.83
CA LEU A 66 0.96 6.31 -4.71
C LEU A 66 1.13 5.51 -6.01
N TRP A 67 0.85 6.11 -7.18
CA TRP A 67 1.02 5.45 -8.49
C TRP A 67 2.48 5.04 -8.73
N LEU A 68 3.44 5.92 -8.45
CA LEU A 68 4.87 5.61 -8.58
C LEU A 68 5.27 4.38 -7.75
N ARG A 69 4.70 4.23 -6.54
CA ARG A 69 4.93 3.11 -5.62
C ARG A 69 4.21 1.83 -6.07
N THR A 70 2.99 1.90 -6.59
CA THR A 70 2.15 0.71 -6.86
C THR A 70 2.16 0.20 -8.31
N ARG A 71 2.61 0.99 -9.30
CA ARG A 71 2.53 0.67 -10.75
C ARG A 71 3.20 -0.63 -11.21
N ARG A 72 4.03 -1.29 -10.39
CA ARG A 72 4.66 -2.59 -10.67
C ARG A 72 4.16 -3.72 -9.77
N ASP A 73 3.22 -3.46 -8.86
CA ASP A 73 2.73 -4.41 -7.87
C ASP A 73 1.51 -5.20 -8.40
N LYS A 74 1.74 -6.47 -8.76
CA LYS A 74 0.71 -7.39 -9.25
C LYS A 74 -0.24 -7.88 -8.14
N ASN A 75 0.06 -7.65 -6.86
CA ASN A 75 -0.81 -8.04 -5.73
C ASN A 75 -1.88 -6.98 -5.42
N ARG A 76 -2.20 -6.10 -6.38
CA ARG A 76 -3.22 -5.04 -6.27
C ARG A 76 -4.38 -5.31 -7.23
N PRO A 77 -5.35 -6.20 -6.91
CA PRO A 77 -6.46 -6.53 -7.82
C PRO A 77 -7.18 -5.28 -8.36
N LEU A 78 -7.49 -4.32 -7.47
CA LEU A 78 -8.18 -3.07 -7.82
C LEU A 78 -7.39 -2.12 -8.76
N LEU A 79 -6.11 -2.38 -9.04
CA LEU A 79 -5.27 -1.60 -9.95
C LEU A 79 -4.90 -2.38 -11.23
N GLN A 80 -5.34 -3.63 -11.40
CA GLN A 80 -5.16 -4.40 -12.63
C GLN A 80 -6.22 -3.97 -13.68
N THR A 81 -6.14 -2.73 -14.12
CA THR A 81 -7.10 -2.07 -15.02
C THR A 81 -6.36 -1.37 -16.16
N ALA A 82 -7.06 -1.02 -17.26
CA ALA A 82 -6.46 -0.33 -18.41
C ALA A 82 -5.81 1.03 -18.05
N ASP A 83 -6.40 1.77 -17.11
CA ASP A 83 -5.79 2.98 -16.52
C ASP A 83 -5.72 2.87 -14.98
N PRO A 84 -4.61 2.33 -14.45
CA PRO A 84 -4.38 2.25 -13.01
C PRO A 84 -4.25 3.61 -12.33
N ARG A 85 -3.91 4.68 -13.08
CA ARG A 85 -3.74 6.03 -12.51
C ARG A 85 -5.09 6.68 -12.27
N ALA A 86 -5.97 6.74 -13.28
CA ALA A 86 -7.33 7.25 -13.11
C ALA A 86 -8.10 6.44 -12.06
N ARG A 87 -7.91 5.10 -12.01
CA ARG A 87 -8.51 4.27 -10.96
C ARG A 87 -8.02 4.66 -9.57
N LEU A 88 -6.72 4.93 -9.39
CA LEU A 88 -6.15 5.34 -8.12
C LEU A 88 -6.59 6.75 -7.69
N GLU A 89 -6.70 7.70 -8.63
CA GLU A 89 -7.23 9.04 -8.37
C GLU A 89 -8.70 8.99 -7.92
N LYS A 90 -9.54 8.15 -8.56
CA LYS A 90 -10.92 7.88 -8.12
C LYS A 90 -10.98 7.24 -6.73
N LEU A 91 -10.16 6.21 -6.47
CA LEU A 91 -10.07 5.56 -5.16
C LEU A 91 -9.63 6.52 -4.05
N PHE A 92 -8.79 7.50 -4.37
CA PHE A 92 -8.38 8.54 -3.42
C PHE A 92 -9.55 9.48 -3.09
N GLN A 93 -10.28 9.96 -4.11
CA GLN A 93 -11.45 10.82 -3.93
C GLN A 93 -12.56 10.12 -3.11
N GLU A 94 -12.81 8.84 -3.36
CA GLU A 94 -13.78 8.02 -2.63
C GLU A 94 -13.41 7.81 -1.14
N ARG A 95 -12.12 7.88 -0.78
CA ARG A 95 -11.63 7.40 0.53
C ARG A 95 -10.94 8.45 1.40
N ASP A 96 -10.40 9.56 0.87
CA ASP A 96 -9.72 10.62 1.66
C ASP A 96 -10.63 11.16 2.78
N ALA A 97 -11.92 11.36 2.52
CA ALA A 97 -12.90 11.76 3.54
C ALA A 97 -13.08 10.70 4.65
N LEU A 98 -13.21 9.42 4.29
CA LEU A 98 -13.36 8.31 5.26
C LEU A 98 -12.10 8.10 6.10
N TYR A 99 -10.92 8.25 5.50
CA TYR A 99 -9.66 8.20 6.25
C TYR A 99 -9.57 9.35 7.26
N ARG A 100 -9.95 10.58 6.88
CA ARG A 100 -9.99 11.75 7.79
C ARG A 100 -11.02 11.60 8.90
N GLU A 101 -12.17 11.00 8.63
CA GLU A 101 -13.23 10.74 9.62
C GLU A 101 -12.76 9.82 10.76
N CYS A 102 -11.90 8.85 10.44
CA CYS A 102 -11.30 7.91 11.39
C CYS A 102 -10.03 8.44 12.06
N ALA A 103 -9.24 9.27 11.37
CA ALA A 103 -7.90 9.66 11.79
C ALA A 103 -7.87 10.48 13.09
N THR A 104 -7.06 10.03 14.05
CA THR A 104 -6.57 10.86 15.15
C THR A 104 -5.48 11.81 14.65
N PHE A 105 -4.59 11.31 13.78
CA PHE A 105 -3.49 12.07 13.18
C PHE A 105 -3.46 11.87 11.67
N VAL A 106 -3.18 12.94 10.91
CA VAL A 106 -2.97 12.89 9.46
C VAL A 106 -1.54 13.34 9.17
N ILE A 107 -0.76 12.50 8.49
CA ILE A 107 0.67 12.74 8.22
C ILE A 107 0.93 12.60 6.71
N GLU A 108 1.49 13.64 6.11
CA GLU A 108 1.80 13.69 4.67
C GLU A 108 3.13 12.97 4.36
N THR A 109 3.13 12.03 3.43
CA THR A 109 4.22 11.05 3.21
C THR A 109 5.01 11.23 1.90
N GLY A 110 4.97 12.44 1.32
CA GLY A 110 5.54 12.72 -0.02
C GLY A 110 7.04 13.09 -0.06
N ARG A 111 7.62 13.57 1.05
CA ARG A 111 9.02 14.05 1.12
C ARG A 111 9.95 13.34 2.12
N PRO A 112 9.51 12.89 3.32
CA PRO A 112 10.44 12.31 4.29
C PRO A 112 10.87 10.89 3.89
N SER A 113 12.06 10.48 4.37
CA SER A 113 12.46 9.07 4.38
C SER A 113 11.56 8.26 5.33
N VAL A 114 11.61 6.92 5.25
CA VAL A 114 10.84 6.06 6.17
C VAL A 114 11.15 6.37 7.63
N ASN A 115 12.44 6.54 7.99
CA ASN A 115 12.85 6.87 9.35
C ASN A 115 12.32 8.24 9.79
N ALA A 116 12.36 9.25 8.93
CA ALA A 116 11.78 10.56 9.24
C ALA A 116 10.26 10.49 9.41
N LEU A 117 9.57 9.66 8.62
CA LEU A 117 8.13 9.43 8.77
C LEU A 117 7.80 8.71 10.09
N VAL A 118 8.56 7.69 10.48
CA VAL A 118 8.41 7.00 11.76
C VAL A 118 8.62 7.97 12.92
N ASN A 119 9.65 8.82 12.87
CA ASN A 119 9.89 9.84 13.89
C ASN A 119 8.74 10.87 13.98
N MET A 120 8.14 11.25 12.85
CA MET A 120 6.94 12.10 12.85
C MET A 120 5.73 11.41 13.51
N VAL A 121 5.55 10.10 13.29
CA VAL A 121 4.50 9.32 13.97
C VAL A 121 4.75 9.28 15.46
N LEU A 122 5.97 8.91 15.89
CA LEU A 122 6.34 8.84 17.30
C LEU A 122 6.11 10.19 18.01
N MET A 123 6.56 11.30 17.43
CA MET A 123 6.37 12.64 18.00
C MET A 123 4.88 12.99 18.21
N GLN A 124 3.98 12.58 17.29
CA GLN A 124 2.54 12.80 17.47
C GLN A 124 1.96 11.95 18.61
N LEU A 125 2.42 10.69 18.75
CA LEU A 125 1.98 9.79 19.82
C LEU A 125 2.52 10.21 21.19
N GLU A 126 3.75 10.74 21.25
CA GLU A 126 4.39 11.30 22.46
C GLU A 126 3.63 12.55 22.95
N VAL A 127 3.37 13.52 22.06
CA VAL A 127 2.62 14.75 22.40
C VAL A 127 1.20 14.45 22.88
N ALA A 128 0.60 13.35 22.41
CA ALA A 128 -0.72 12.89 22.85
C ALA A 128 -0.70 12.00 24.11
N GLY A 129 0.48 11.69 24.68
CA GLY A 129 0.63 10.85 25.86
C GLY A 129 0.31 9.36 25.63
N ILE A 130 0.33 8.90 24.36
CA ILE A 130 -0.01 7.52 23.96
C ILE A 130 1.20 6.60 24.10
N VAL A 131 2.40 7.13 23.84
CA VAL A 131 3.68 6.47 24.12
C VAL A 131 4.49 7.35 25.08
N PRO A 132 5.33 6.76 25.95
CA PRO A 132 6.19 7.55 26.81
C PRO A 132 7.21 8.33 25.98
N ASN A 133 7.47 9.60 26.33
CA ASN A 133 8.51 10.43 25.73
C ASN A 133 9.88 9.80 25.99
N ASN A 134 10.42 9.07 25.02
CA ASN A 134 11.52 8.16 25.27
C ASN A 134 12.87 8.82 24.95
N THR A 135 13.14 9.96 25.59
CA THR A 135 14.34 10.81 25.43
C THR A 135 15.63 10.17 25.95
N GLY A 136 15.71 8.83 26.00
CA GLY A 136 16.77 8.11 26.70
C GLY A 136 16.84 6.60 26.47
N MET A 137 16.23 6.05 25.41
CA MET A 137 16.49 4.65 25.04
C MET A 137 17.67 4.59 24.07
N ALA A 138 18.84 4.34 24.63
CA ALA A 138 20.05 4.08 23.86
C ALA A 138 19.82 2.90 22.91
N CYS A 139 20.40 2.99 21.72
CA CYS A 139 20.49 1.86 20.81
C CYS A 139 21.35 0.75 21.41
N ASP A 140 20.72 -0.37 21.78
CA ASP A 140 21.43 -1.63 21.98
C ASP A 140 22.12 -1.99 20.67
N ALA A 141 23.44 -1.82 20.64
CA ALA A 141 24.28 -2.42 19.61
C ALA A 141 24.37 -3.93 19.88
N PRO A 142 24.36 -4.79 18.84
CA PRO A 142 24.65 -6.21 19.04
C PRO A 142 26.08 -6.38 19.57
N ASP A 143 26.24 -7.27 20.55
CA ASP A 143 27.51 -7.59 21.20
C ASP A 143 28.39 -8.44 20.27
N GLU A 144 29.37 -7.82 19.62
CA GLU A 144 30.29 -8.46 18.67
C GLU A 144 31.52 -9.06 19.37
N HIS A 145 31.34 -10.17 20.10
CA HIS A 145 32.47 -10.96 20.62
C HIS A 145 32.24 -12.48 20.58
N GLU A 146 32.62 -13.10 19.46
CA GLU A 146 33.16 -14.47 19.46
C GLU A 146 34.54 -14.49 18.76
N PRO A 147 35.58 -15.09 19.38
CA PRO A 147 36.90 -15.19 18.77
C PRO A 147 36.97 -16.31 17.72
N ALA A 148 37.62 -16.03 16.59
CA ALA A 148 37.83 -17.01 15.54
C ALA A 148 38.76 -18.15 16.01
N HIS A 149 38.32 -19.40 15.80
CA HIS A 149 39.19 -20.57 15.89
C HIS A 149 40.01 -20.70 14.60
N GLU A 150 41.33 -20.56 14.70
CA GLU A 150 42.26 -20.87 13.61
C GLU A 150 42.28 -22.39 13.34
N GLY A 151 42.08 -22.77 12.08
CA GLY A 151 42.13 -24.15 11.61
C GLY A 151 42.79 -24.22 10.24
N GLU A 152 44.03 -24.71 10.21
CA GLU A 152 44.83 -24.84 8.98
C GLU A 152 44.22 -25.86 8.00
N ARG A 153 44.26 -25.56 6.67
CA ARG A 153 44.97 -26.41 5.68
C ARG A 153 44.98 -25.91 4.23
N SER A 154 46.13 -26.19 3.59
CA SER A 154 46.41 -26.40 2.16
C SER A 154 45.99 -25.34 1.12
N HIS A 155 47.00 -24.60 0.66
CA HIS A 155 47.16 -24.20 -0.76
C HIS A 155 47.08 -25.42 -1.70
N GLY A 156 46.58 -25.23 -2.92
CA GLY A 156 46.56 -26.23 -3.98
C GLY A 156 46.17 -25.64 -5.33
N ASP A 157 47.18 -25.16 -6.06
CA ASP A 157 47.35 -25.05 -7.53
C ASP A 157 46.14 -24.76 -8.46
N ASP A 158 46.22 -23.60 -9.14
CA ASP A 158 45.75 -23.34 -10.52
C ASP A 158 46.48 -24.27 -11.55
N PRO A 159 46.15 -24.35 -12.89
CA PRO A 159 45.41 -23.38 -13.71
C PRO A 159 44.54 -23.91 -14.90
N GLU A 160 44.10 -22.96 -15.72
CA GLU A 160 44.00 -22.96 -17.21
C GLU A 160 42.73 -23.37 -17.99
N GLY A 161 42.49 -22.59 -19.07
CA GLY A 161 41.57 -22.86 -20.19
C GLY A 161 40.32 -21.96 -20.27
N ALA A 162 39.93 -21.26 -21.35
CA ALA A 162 40.54 -20.56 -22.50
C ALA A 162 39.43 -20.39 -23.59
N HIS A 163 39.51 -19.37 -24.47
CA HIS A 163 38.63 -19.10 -25.65
C HIS A 163 37.16 -18.67 -25.32
N GLY A 164 36.34 -18.02 -26.17
CA GLY A 164 36.42 -17.58 -27.58
C GLY A 164 35.22 -18.11 -28.41
N ASP A 165 34.51 -17.37 -29.28
CA ASP A 165 34.56 -15.95 -29.73
C ASP A 165 33.21 -15.54 -30.41
N SER A 166 33.01 -14.25 -30.75
CA SER A 166 31.96 -13.70 -31.66
C SER A 166 30.49 -13.75 -31.17
N GLY A 167 29.53 -13.01 -31.74
CA GLY A 167 29.52 -12.12 -32.91
C GLY A 167 28.20 -11.30 -33.01
N ALA A 168 27.98 -10.59 -34.14
CA ALA A 168 27.05 -9.46 -34.25
C ALA A 168 25.59 -9.75 -34.70
N VAL A 169 24.79 -8.66 -34.69
CA VAL A 169 23.37 -8.48 -35.08
C VAL A 169 23.07 -8.84 -36.57
N PRO A 170 21.80 -9.10 -36.96
CA PRO A 170 20.85 -8.04 -37.37
C PRO A 170 19.44 -8.22 -36.72
N ALA A 171 18.56 -7.23 -36.56
CA ALA A 171 18.16 -6.08 -37.38
C ALA A 171 17.29 -6.44 -38.60
N ASP A 172 15.97 -6.57 -38.36
CA ASP A 172 14.94 -6.48 -39.39
C ASP A 172 13.78 -5.63 -38.87
N GLY A 173 13.25 -4.75 -39.73
CA GLY A 173 12.06 -3.98 -39.46
C GLY A 173 11.12 -4.06 -40.65
N HIS A 174 9.82 -3.94 -40.41
CA HIS A 174 8.86 -3.58 -41.45
C HIS A 174 7.82 -2.59 -40.90
N ASN A 175 7.81 -1.48 -41.62
CA ASN A 175 6.93 -0.33 -41.69
C ASN A 175 5.40 -0.56 -41.61
N ASP A 176 4.70 0.57 -41.39
CA ASP A 176 3.34 0.94 -41.81
C ASP A 176 2.17 0.06 -41.26
N ASP A 177 1.09 0.61 -40.69
CA ASP A 177 0.25 1.63 -41.31
C ASP A 177 -0.66 2.36 -40.28
N LEU A 178 -1.18 3.52 -40.68
CA LEU A 178 -2.11 4.36 -39.91
C LEU A 178 -3.32 4.68 -40.81
N PRO A 179 -4.55 4.55 -40.31
CA PRO A 179 -5.59 5.49 -40.76
C PRO A 179 -6.39 6.12 -39.62
N GLN A 180 -6.72 7.39 -39.83
CA GLN A 180 -7.66 8.17 -39.01
C GLN A 180 -9.10 7.94 -39.48
N ALA A 181 -10.02 7.73 -38.54
CA ALA A 181 -11.42 8.16 -38.57
C ALA A 181 -12.05 7.80 -37.19
N GLY A 182 -12.96 8.56 -36.59
CA GLY A 182 -13.69 9.71 -37.10
C GLY A 182 -15.19 9.41 -37.22
N CYS A 183 -15.90 9.39 -36.09
CA CYS A 183 -17.33 9.65 -36.03
C CYS A 183 -17.75 10.12 -34.64
N ASP A 184 -18.54 11.18 -34.61
CA ASP A 184 -19.24 11.68 -33.44
C ASP A 184 -20.37 10.72 -33.05
N ASP A 185 -20.69 10.62 -31.76
CA ASP A 185 -22.10 10.50 -31.39
C ASP A 185 -22.38 11.17 -30.04
N VAL A 186 -23.27 12.15 -30.07
CA VAL A 186 -23.66 12.99 -28.92
C VAL A 186 -25.03 12.54 -28.45
N VAL A 187 -25.06 11.72 -27.40
CA VAL A 187 -26.33 11.38 -26.73
C VAL A 187 -26.47 12.22 -25.45
N GLN A 188 -27.17 13.33 -25.58
CA GLN A 188 -27.71 14.08 -24.45
C GLN A 188 -29.01 13.42 -23.97
N THR A 189 -29.04 12.90 -22.74
CA THR A 189 -30.30 12.58 -22.04
C THR A 189 -30.26 13.03 -20.58
N THR A 190 -30.81 14.24 -20.37
CA THR A 190 -31.54 14.77 -19.18
C THR A 190 -31.24 14.26 -17.75
N PRO A 191 -31.07 15.17 -16.77
CA PRO A 191 -30.92 14.80 -15.36
C PRO A 191 -32.25 14.41 -14.70
N VAL A 192 -32.21 13.43 -13.78
CA VAL A 192 -33.29 13.13 -12.84
C VAL A 192 -32.95 13.71 -11.47
N SER A 193 -33.78 14.65 -11.00
CA SER A 193 -33.68 15.27 -9.66
C SER A 193 -34.25 14.35 -8.55
N PRO A 194 -33.84 14.54 -7.28
CA PRO A 194 -34.03 13.53 -6.25
C PRO A 194 -35.43 13.54 -5.61
N ALA A 195 -35.93 12.34 -5.26
CA ALA A 195 -37.02 12.19 -4.31
C ALA A 195 -36.50 12.41 -2.87
N ARG A 196 -37.29 13.10 -2.06
CA ARG A 196 -37.06 13.31 -0.62
C ARG A 196 -37.92 12.37 0.21
N ASP A 197 -37.50 12.22 1.48
CA ASP A 197 -38.26 11.69 2.62
C ASP A 197 -38.63 10.18 2.52
N THR A 198 -38.72 9.39 3.59
CA THR A 198 -38.86 9.67 5.03
C THR A 198 -38.06 8.67 5.90
N PHE A 199 -37.47 9.12 7.00
CA PHE A 199 -37.07 8.25 8.13
C PHE A 199 -38.22 8.16 9.17
N PRO A 200 -38.52 6.98 9.73
CA PRO A 200 -39.24 6.87 11.00
C PRO A 200 -38.40 6.20 12.10
N ARG A 201 -38.19 7.00 13.17
CA ARG A 201 -37.96 6.67 14.59
C ARG A 201 -37.41 5.28 14.98
#